data_AF-A0A2T9VC40-F1
#
_entry.id   AF-A0A2T9VC40-F1
#
_cell.length_a   1.000
_cell.length_b   1.000
_cell.length_c   1.000
_cell.angle_alpha   90.00
_cell.angle_beta   90.00
_cell.angle_gamma   90.00
#
_symmetry.space_group_name_H-M   'P 1'
#
loop_
_entity.id
_entity.type
_entity.pdbx_description
1 polymer ?
#
loop_
_entity_poly.entity_id
_entity_poly.type
_entity_poly.pdbx_seq_one_letter_code
_entity_poly.pdbx_strand_id
1 'polypeptide(L)' 'EKYNSEEVLREKLAIRHDWGVNITNVSEFRVPKGTWVSEGPAAAQGAGYPGMGYQAVVSNLPRAWVVKTLRVPW' A
#
# COMPACT_ATOMS: atom_id res chain seq x y z
N GLU A 1 -4.13 -14.50 6.85
CA GLU A 1 -3.30 -13.29 7.07
C GLU A 1 -3.84 -12.15 6.22
N LYS A 2 -3.62 -10.88 6.58
CA LYS A 2 -4.19 -9.73 5.84
C LYS A 2 -3.53 -9.50 4.47
N TYR A 3 -2.36 -10.10 4.25
CA TYR A 3 -1.56 -10.03 3.02
C TYR A 3 -1.05 -11.43 2.68
N ASN A 4 -1.67 -12.09 1.70
CA ASN A 4 -1.44 -13.51 1.42
C ASN A 4 -0.12 -13.78 0.66
N SER A 5 0.32 -12.85 -0.19
CA SER A 5 1.62 -12.87 -0.87
C SER A 5 1.97 -11.48 -1.40
N GLU A 6 3.25 -11.25 -1.75
CA GLU A 6 3.69 -10.00 -2.36
C GLU A 6 3.06 -9.81 -3.75
N GLU A 7 2.96 -10.87 -4.54
CA GLU A 7 2.44 -10.85 -5.90
C GLU A 7 0.99 -10.38 -5.93
N VAL A 8 0.14 -10.93 -5.05
CA VAL A 8 -1.28 -10.54 -4.96
C VAL A 8 -1.42 -9.08 -4.52
N LEU A 9 -0.55 -8.63 -3.60
CA LEU A 9 -0.52 -7.23 -3.17
C LEU A 9 -0.16 -6.31 -4.34
N ARG A 10 0.89 -6.66 -5.08
CA ARG A 10 1.37 -5.91 -6.25
C ARG A 10 0.37 -5.88 -7.38
N GLU A 11 -0.28 -7.00 -7.68
CA GLU A 11 -1.31 -7.08 -8.72
C GLU A 11 -2.50 -6.16 -8.41
N LYS A 12 -3.03 -6.25 -7.18
CA LYS A 12 -4.22 -5.50 -6.74
C LYS A 12 -3.96 -4.01 -6.57
N LEU A 13 -2.78 -3.64 -6.09
CA LEU A 13 -2.40 -2.24 -5.87
C LEU A 13 -1.60 -1.66 -7.05
N ALA A 14 -1.42 -2.43 -8.11
CA ALA A 14 -0.64 -2.08 -9.28
C ALA A 14 0.79 -1.61 -8.97
N ILE A 15 1.46 -2.23 -7.98
CA ILE A 15 2.83 -1.88 -7.57
C ILE A 15 3.83 -2.66 -8.42
N ARG A 16 4.47 -1.99 -9.38
CA ARG A 16 5.34 -2.66 -10.35
C ARG A 16 6.65 -3.15 -9.73
N HIS A 17 7.16 -4.28 -10.24
CA HIS A 17 8.47 -4.80 -9.81
C HIS A 17 9.63 -3.91 -10.26
N ASP A 18 9.51 -3.26 -11.41
CA ASP A 18 10.55 -2.41 -11.99
C ASP A 18 10.70 -1.04 -11.30
N TRP A 19 9.86 -0.73 -10.32
CA TRP A 19 10.04 0.43 -9.44
C TRP A 19 11.20 0.27 -8.46
N GLY A 20 11.82 -0.91 -8.38
CA GLY A 20 12.97 -1.16 -7.50
C GLY A 20 12.62 -1.15 -6.01
N VAL A 21 11.33 -1.22 -5.67
CA VAL A 21 10.85 -1.29 -4.29
C VAL A 21 10.78 -2.75 -3.84
N ASN A 22 11.32 -3.06 -2.66
CA ASN A 22 11.16 -4.36 -2.02
C ASN A 22 10.23 -4.20 -0.81
N ILE A 23 9.09 -4.90 -0.81
CA ILE A 23 8.08 -4.76 0.25
C ILE A 23 8.44 -5.71 1.38
N THR A 24 9.18 -5.22 2.35
CA THR A 24 9.66 -6.02 3.50
C THR A 24 8.85 -5.77 4.78
N ASN A 25 8.07 -4.69 4.79
CA ASN A 25 7.34 -4.26 5.97
C ASN A 25 6.00 -3.63 5.61
N VAL A 26 5.02 -3.79 6.51
CA VAL A 26 3.76 -3.07 6.49
C VAL A 26 3.64 -2.27 7.79
N SER A 27 3.30 -0.99 7.66
CA SER A 27 3.06 -0.12 8.80
C SER A 27 1.58 0.23 8.92
N GLU A 28 1.08 0.22 10.15
CA GLU A 28 -0.25 0.72 10.49
C GLU A 28 -0.13 2.18 10.96
N PHE A 29 -1.02 3.04 10.48
CA PHE A 29 -1.03 4.47 10.81
C PHE A 29 -2.34 4.85 11.47
N ARG A 30 -2.27 5.69 12.51
CA ARG A 30 -3.43 6.36 13.07
C ARG A 30 -3.54 7.75 12.46
N VAL A 31 -4.33 7.86 11.40
CA VAL A 31 -4.54 9.12 10.68
C VAL A 31 -5.42 10.05 11.52
N PRO A 32 -4.97 11.28 11.86
CA PRO A 32 -5.76 12.23 12.63
C PRO A 32 -7.05 12.65 11.92
N LYS A 33 -8.10 12.90 12.70
CA LYS A 33 -9.35 13.47 12.17
C LYS A 33 -9.08 14.82 11.49
N GLY A 34 -9.69 15.02 10.32
CA GLY A 34 -9.49 16.22 9.51
C GLY A 34 -8.34 16.13 8.51
N THR A 35 -7.61 15.01 8.46
CA THR A 35 -6.63 14.74 7.40
C THR A 35 -7.35 14.48 6.08
N TRP A 36 -6.88 15.11 5.01
CA TRP A 36 -7.33 14.80 3.65
C TRP A 36 -6.79 13.45 3.20
N VAL A 37 -7.70 12.57 2.77
CA VAL A 37 -7.40 11.25 2.24
C VAL A 37 -8.10 11.12 0.89
N SER A 38 -7.38 10.70 -0.14
CA SER A 38 -7.97 10.32 -1.42
C SER A 38 -8.09 8.80 -1.48
N GLU A 39 -9.30 8.28 -1.64
CA GLU A 39 -9.57 6.85 -1.59
C GLU A 39 -10.24 6.37 -2.86
N GLY A 40 -9.96 5.14 -3.26
CA GLY A 40 -10.56 4.55 -4.45
C GLY A 40 -9.84 3.29 -4.94
N PRO A 41 -10.31 2.71 -6.05
CA PRO A 41 -9.60 1.61 -6.69
C PRO A 41 -8.25 2.06 -7.24
N ALA A 42 -7.24 1.21 -7.10
CA ALA A 42 -5.92 1.43 -7.69
C ALA A 42 -6.00 1.47 -9.21
N ALA A 43 -5.42 2.50 -9.81
CA ALA A 43 -5.34 2.60 -11.26
C ALA A 43 -4.37 1.55 -11.81
N ALA A 44 -4.73 0.92 -12.94
CA ALA A 44 -3.86 -0.04 -13.60
C ALA A 44 -2.50 0.57 -14.00
N GLN A 45 -1.43 -0.22 -13.93
CA GLN A 45 -0.06 0.20 -14.25
C GLN A 45 0.57 -0.62 -15.40
N GLY A 46 -0.28 -1.20 -16.25
CA GLY A 46 0.11 -1.96 -17.43
C GLY A 46 -0.17 -3.47 -17.31
N ALA A 47 0.36 -4.23 -18.26
CA ALA A 47 0.19 -5.68 -18.29
C ALA A 47 0.72 -6.34 -17.00
N GLY A 48 -0.08 -7.23 -16.40
CA GLY A 48 0.23 -7.87 -15.12
C GLY A 48 -0.05 -7.02 -13.87
N TYR A 49 -0.47 -5.75 -14.03
CA TYR A 49 -0.78 -4.83 -12.93
C TYR A 49 -2.15 -4.17 -13.14
N PRO A 50 -3.24 -4.95 -13.08
CA PRO A 50 -4.59 -4.46 -13.35
C PRO A 50 -5.10 -3.48 -12.29
N GLY A 51 -4.54 -3.48 -11.08
CA GLY A 51 -4.99 -2.62 -9.99
C GLY A 51 -6.35 -3.05 -9.45
N MET A 52 -7.26 -2.09 -9.30
CA MET A 52 -8.64 -2.21 -8.78
C MET A 52 -8.77 -2.54 -7.29
N GLY A 53 -7.67 -2.89 -6.61
CA GLY A 53 -7.64 -2.99 -5.16
C GLY A 53 -7.93 -1.64 -4.52
N TYR A 54 -8.70 -1.65 -3.43
CA TYR A 54 -8.97 -0.42 -2.67
C TYR A 54 -7.67 0.12 -2.07
N GLN A 55 -7.42 1.40 -2.29
CA GLN A 55 -6.28 2.13 -1.75
C GLN A 55 -6.70 3.50 -1.22
N ALA A 56 -5.83 4.04 -0.37
CA ALA A 56 -5.92 5.39 0.16
C ALA A 56 -4.57 6.07 0.00
N VAL A 57 -4.58 7.32 -0.44
CA VAL A 57 -3.39 8.17 -0.57
C VAL A 57 -3.46 9.28 0.47
N VAL A 58 -2.42 9.35 1.29
CA VAL A 58 -2.19 10.43 2.25
C VAL A 58 -0.86 11.09 1.90
N SER A 59 -0.90 12.34 1.50
CA SER A 59 0.31 13.13 1.20
C SER A 59 1.02 13.53 2.50
N ASN A 60 2.35 13.55 2.49
CA ASN A 60 3.18 14.00 3.62
C ASN A 60 2.95 13.24 4.93
N LEU A 61 2.83 11.91 4.87
CA LEU A 61 2.55 11.04 6.01
C LEU A 61 3.66 11.13 7.11
N PRO A 62 3.38 11.69 8.29
CA PRO A 62 4.37 11.83 9.36
C PRO A 62 4.69 10.49 10.04
N ARG A 63 5.97 10.23 10.32
CA ARG A 63 6.40 9.03 11.06
C ARG A 63 5.76 8.90 12.45
N ALA A 64 5.45 10.03 13.09
CA ALA A 64 4.77 10.05 14.39
C ALA A 64 3.37 9.41 14.38
N TRP A 65 2.78 9.19 13.21
CA TRP A 65 1.47 8.54 13.08
C TRP A 65 1.56 7.01 12.97
N VAL A 66 2.76 6.45 12.82
CA VAL A 66 2.98 5.00 12.78
C VAL A 66 2.65 4.42 14.15
N VAL A 67 1.70 3.48 14.19
CA VAL A 67 1.31 2.73 15.39
C VAL A 67 2.18 1.49 15.55
N LYS A 68 2.42 0.79 14.44
CA LYS A 68 3.13 -0.48 14.42
C LYS A 68 3.70 -0.75 13.04
N THR A 69 4.86 -1.38 13.00
CA THR A 69 5.43 -1.94 11.78
C THR A 69 5.62 -3.44 11.94
N LEU A 70 5.17 -4.20 10.95
CA LEU A 70 5.30 -5.64 10.89
C LEU A 70 6.21 -6.01 9.73
N ARG A 71 7.03 -7.05 9.93
CA ARG A 71 7.69 -7.74 8.82
C ARG A 71 6.67 -8.66 8.15
N VAL A 72 6.70 -8.69 6.83
CA VAL A 72 5.86 -9.58 6.03
C VAL A 72 6.54 -10.94 5.87
N PRO A 73 5.78 -12.03 5.71
CA PRO A 73 6.31 -13.40 5.75
C PRO A 73 6.87 -13.90 4.40
N TRP A 74 6.86 -13.07 3.36
CA TRP A 74 7.53 -13.35 2.09
C TRP A 74 8.96 -12.81 2.08
#